data_AF-A0A925NY80-F1
#
_entry.id   AF-A0A925NY80-F1
#
_cell.length_a   1.000
_cell.length_b   1.000
_cell.length_c   1.000
_cell.angle_alpha   90.00
_cell.angle_beta   90.00
_cell.angle_gamma   90.00
#
_symmetry.space_group_name_H-M   'P 1'
#
loop_
_entity.id
_entity.type
_entity.pdbx_description
1 polymer ?
#
loop_
_entity_poly.entity_id
_entity_poly.type
_entity_poly.pdbx_seq_one_letter_code
_entity_poly.pdbx_strand_id
1 'polypeptide(L)'
;DQLMATSDVISLHLPKNSIVLHEKEFSHKKPNSVLINTAIGLTFDKQAFTNWISADKTSYAIFDRVGVGEHLEELSKLPNVIISEKSSGFTLEAKARLSEKVLENIKAFLKEAN
;
A
#
# COMPACT_ATOMS: atom_id res chain seq x y z
N ASP A 1 -13.61 11.98 -0.68
CA ASP A 1 -15.02 11.77 -1.10
C ASP A 1 -15.18 11.61 -2.61
N GLN A 2 -15.05 12.67 -3.43
CA GLN A 2 -15.30 12.59 -4.88
C GLN A 2 -14.51 11.47 -5.58
N LEU A 3 -13.20 11.36 -5.31
CA LEU A 3 -12.35 10.31 -5.88
C LEU A 3 -12.88 8.89 -5.57
N MET A 4 -13.41 8.67 -4.37
CA MET A 4 -13.95 7.36 -3.96
C MET A 4 -15.26 7.04 -4.70
N ALA A 5 -16.10 8.05 -4.90
CA ALA A 5 -17.42 7.93 -5.53
C ALA A 5 -17.36 7.72 -7.04
N THR A 6 -16.30 8.19 -7.70
CA THR A 6 -16.21 8.14 -9.18
C THR A 6 -15.30 7.04 -9.70
N SER A 7 -14.39 6.50 -8.89
CA SER A 7 -13.33 5.59 -9.36
C SER A 7 -13.71 4.12 -9.20
N ASP A 8 -13.54 3.36 -10.27
CA ASP A 8 -13.66 1.89 -10.24
C ASP A 8 -12.41 1.23 -9.61
N VAL A 9 -11.25 1.84 -9.80
CA VAL A 9 -9.97 1.39 -9.23
C VAL A 9 -9.28 2.56 -8.56
N ILE A 10 -8.82 2.35 -7.33
CA ILE A 10 -8.10 3.35 -6.54
C ILE A 10 -6.77 2.74 -6.12
N SER A 11 -5.66 3.42 -6.43
CA SER A 11 -4.32 3.00 -6.04
C SER A 11 -3.69 4.02 -5.10
N LEU A 12 -3.16 3.56 -3.97
CA LEU A 12 -2.59 4.40 -2.93
C LEU A 12 -1.06 4.46 -3.07
N HIS A 13 -0.55 5.67 -3.28
CA HIS A 13 0.87 5.99 -3.44
C HIS A 13 1.30 7.07 -2.44
N LEU A 14 1.00 6.82 -1.17
CA LEU A 14 1.16 7.80 -0.11
C LEU A 14 2.41 7.50 0.72
N PRO A 15 3.04 8.52 1.34
CA PRO A 15 4.09 8.30 2.33
C PRO A 15 3.60 7.41 3.48
N LYS A 16 4.52 6.67 4.10
CA LYS A 16 4.23 5.88 5.30
C LYS A 16 3.52 6.75 6.35
N ASN A 17 2.51 6.18 7.02
CA ASN A 17 1.68 6.83 8.04
C ASN A 17 0.71 7.93 7.54
N SER A 18 0.61 8.15 6.23
CA SER A 18 -0.42 9.03 5.67
C SER A 18 -1.74 8.27 5.56
N ILE A 19 -2.53 8.29 6.64
CA ILE A 19 -3.85 7.66 6.68
C ILE A 19 -4.89 8.62 6.11
N VAL A 20 -5.43 8.30 4.93
CA VAL A 20 -6.36 9.20 4.21
C VAL A 20 -7.75 8.62 4.00
N LEU A 21 -7.93 7.30 4.16
CA LEU A 21 -9.23 6.65 4.05
C LEU A 21 -9.69 6.15 5.40
N HIS A 22 -10.83 6.66 5.86
CA HIS A 22 -11.54 6.21 7.05
C HIS A 22 -12.96 5.76 6.65
N GLU A 23 -13.80 5.47 7.63
CA GLU A 23 -15.17 5.01 7.41
C GLU A 23 -15.97 5.92 6.46
N LYS A 24 -15.83 7.25 6.63
CA LYS A 24 -16.48 8.23 5.76
C LYS A 24 -16.07 8.04 4.31
N GLU A 25 -14.77 7.95 4.01
CA GLU A 25 -14.29 7.81 2.64
C GLU A 25 -14.68 6.45 2.03
N PHE A 26 -14.64 5.37 2.81
CA PHE A 26 -15.09 4.05 2.37
C PHE A 26 -16.60 4.00 2.11
N SER A 27 -17.42 4.78 2.82
CA SER A 27 -18.86 4.86 2.57
C SER A 27 -19.19 5.42 1.17
N HIS A 28 -18.25 6.16 0.57
CA HIS A 28 -18.36 6.70 -0.78
C HIS A 28 -17.86 5.74 -1.86
N LYS A 29 -17.35 4.54 -1.55
CA LYS A 29 -16.86 3.60 -2.57
C LYS A 29 -17.99 3.16 -3.51
N LYS A 30 -17.64 3.01 -4.78
CA LYS A 30 -18.46 2.26 -5.73
C LYS A 30 -18.48 0.76 -5.36
N PRO A 31 -19.60 0.05 -5.57
CA PRO A 31 -19.60 -1.41 -5.61
C PRO A 31 -18.74 -1.90 -6.79
N ASN A 32 -18.29 -3.16 -6.74
CA ASN A 32 -17.37 -3.76 -7.72
C ASN A 32 -16.06 -2.97 -7.92
N SER A 33 -15.58 -2.27 -6.89
CA SER A 33 -14.38 -1.46 -7.00
C SER A 33 -13.13 -2.19 -6.50
N VAL A 34 -11.96 -1.74 -6.95
CA VAL A 34 -10.67 -2.30 -6.52
C VAL A 34 -9.89 -1.24 -5.74
N LEU A 35 -9.34 -1.64 -4.58
CA LEU A 35 -8.35 -0.86 -3.85
C LEU A 35 -6.97 -1.51 -3.98
N ILE A 36 -5.99 -0.75 -4.45
CA ILE A 36 -4.60 -1.19 -4.55
C ILE A 36 -3.76 -0.41 -3.53
N ASN A 37 -2.98 -1.11 -2.72
CA ASN A 37 -2.01 -0.47 -1.82
C ASN A 37 -0.64 -1.14 -1.97
N THR A 38 0.27 -0.44 -2.62
CA THR A 38 1.70 -0.77 -2.70
C THR A 38 2.56 0.27 -1.97
N ALA A 39 1.96 1.06 -1.08
CA ALA A 39 2.69 1.95 -0.18
C ALA A 39 3.38 1.15 0.94
N ILE A 40 3.94 1.83 1.93
CA ILE A 40 4.55 1.18 3.10
C ILE A 40 3.53 1.13 4.23
N GLY A 41 3.02 -0.07 4.51
CA GLY A 41 1.95 -0.31 5.47
C GLY A 41 0.59 0.20 4.98
N LEU A 42 -0.41 0.11 5.87
CA LEU A 42 -1.75 0.61 5.57
C LEU A 42 -1.76 2.13 5.55
N THR A 43 -2.33 2.69 4.50
CA THR A 43 -2.55 4.14 4.31
C THR A 43 -4.01 4.51 4.51
N PHE A 44 -4.72 3.65 5.25
CA PHE A 44 -6.13 3.70 5.56
C PHE A 44 -6.39 3.07 6.94
N ASP A 45 -7.49 3.45 7.56
CA ASP A 45 -7.92 2.86 8.83
C ASP A 45 -8.27 1.37 8.62
N LYS A 46 -7.62 0.50 9.39
CA LYS A 46 -7.76 -0.96 9.26
C LYS A 46 -9.20 -1.41 9.52
N GLN A 47 -9.84 -0.86 10.57
CA GLN A 47 -11.17 -1.29 10.95
C GLN A 47 -12.21 -0.88 9.91
N ALA A 48 -12.12 0.35 9.40
CA ALA A 48 -12.96 0.86 8.32
C ALA A 48 -12.81 0.02 7.04
N PHE A 49 -11.57 -0.32 6.67
CA PHE A 49 -11.30 -1.21 5.54
C PHE A 49 -11.93 -2.59 5.74
N THR A 50 -11.71 -3.23 6.90
CA THR A 50 -12.25 -4.56 7.19
C THR A 50 -13.77 -4.56 7.17
N ASN A 51 -14.41 -3.53 7.71
CA ASN A 51 -15.86 -3.36 7.66
C ASN A 51 -16.35 -3.27 6.20
N TRP A 52 -15.72 -2.41 5.39
CA TRP A 52 -16.07 -2.22 3.98
C TRP A 52 -15.92 -3.49 3.15
N ILE A 53 -14.73 -4.10 3.14
CA ILE A 53 -14.45 -5.28 2.30
C ILE A 53 -15.21 -6.53 2.77
N SER A 54 -15.60 -6.58 4.04
CA SER A 54 -16.45 -7.66 4.56
C SER A 54 -17.92 -7.48 4.15
N ALA A 55 -18.41 -6.24 4.12
CA ALA A 55 -19.79 -5.93 3.73
C ALA A 55 -20.01 -6.00 2.22
N ASP A 56 -19.03 -5.57 1.42
CA ASP A 56 -19.10 -5.57 -0.04
C ASP A 56 -18.31 -6.74 -0.64
N LYS A 57 -19.01 -7.84 -0.94
CA LYS A 57 -18.42 -9.04 -1.57
C LYS A 57 -18.06 -8.88 -3.04
N THR A 58 -18.39 -7.75 -3.65
CA THR A 58 -18.11 -7.50 -5.07
C THR A 58 -16.80 -6.74 -5.29
N SER A 59 -16.35 -6.02 -4.27
CA SER A 59 -15.10 -5.26 -4.32
C SER A 59 -13.89 -6.13 -3.95
N TYR A 60 -12.72 -5.73 -4.43
CA TYR A 60 -11.45 -6.42 -4.17
C TYR A 60 -10.41 -5.45 -3.61
N ALA A 61 -9.44 -6.01 -2.87
CA ALA A 61 -8.24 -5.30 -2.47
C ALA A 61 -6.99 -6.07 -2.90
N ILE A 62 -5.97 -5.34 -3.37
CA ILE A 62 -4.71 -5.91 -3.86
C ILE A 62 -3.54 -5.22 -3.17
N PHE A 63 -2.77 -5.99 -2.42
CA PHE A 63 -1.60 -5.50 -1.69
C PHE A 63 -0.34 -6.27 -2.08
N ASP A 64 0.81 -5.62 -1.90
CA ASP A 64 2.09 -6.31 -1.88
C ASP A 64 2.53 -6.55 -0.42
N ARG A 65 3.67 -7.25 -0.25
CA ARG A 65 4.18 -7.60 1.09
C ARG A 65 4.42 -6.40 1.99
N VAL A 66 4.83 -5.27 1.40
CA VAL A 66 5.18 -4.06 2.15
C VAL A 66 3.94 -3.20 2.41
N GLY A 67 2.96 -3.20 1.49
CA GLY A 67 1.68 -2.52 1.61
C GLY A 67 0.77 -3.13 2.67
N VAL A 68 0.73 -4.45 2.80
CA VAL A 68 -0.02 -5.09 3.90
C VAL A 68 0.66 -4.91 5.27
N GLY A 69 2.00 -4.78 5.26
CA GLY A 69 2.79 -4.62 6.48
C GLY A 69 2.63 -5.78 7.46
N GLU A 70 2.44 -5.45 8.73
CA GLU A 70 2.30 -6.42 9.84
C GLU A 70 0.95 -7.15 9.84
N HIS A 71 -0.04 -6.68 9.06
CA HIS A 71 -1.39 -7.23 9.07
C HIS A 71 -1.60 -8.41 8.11
N LEU A 72 -0.52 -9.00 7.58
CA LEU A 72 -0.59 -10.09 6.61
C LEU A 72 -1.49 -11.24 7.11
N GLU A 73 -1.26 -11.73 8.34
CA GLU A 73 -1.97 -12.90 8.88
C GLU A 73 -3.48 -12.68 9.05
N GLU A 74 -3.90 -11.45 9.32
CA GLU A 74 -5.30 -11.09 9.50
C GLU A 74 -5.97 -10.88 8.14
N LEU A 75 -5.37 -10.05 7.28
CA LEU A 75 -5.99 -9.62 6.03
C LEU A 75 -5.94 -10.70 4.94
N SER A 76 -4.99 -11.65 5.00
CA SER A 76 -4.94 -12.79 4.06
C SER A 76 -6.09 -13.77 4.23
N LYS A 77 -6.84 -13.69 5.33
CA LYS A 77 -8.02 -14.55 5.59
C LYS A 77 -9.27 -14.03 4.89
N LEU A 78 -9.26 -12.78 4.42
CA LEU A 78 -10.40 -12.17 3.74
C LEU A 78 -10.42 -12.63 2.27
N PRO A 79 -11.54 -13.20 1.78
CA PRO A 79 -11.58 -13.86 0.47
C PRO A 79 -11.37 -12.91 -0.72
N ASN A 80 -11.63 -11.61 -0.51
CA ASN A 80 -11.54 -10.58 -1.54
C ASN A 80 -10.24 -9.76 -1.44
N VAL A 81 -9.28 -10.22 -0.63
CA VAL A 81 -7.99 -9.56 -0.46
C VAL A 81 -6.90 -10.43 -1.07
N ILE A 82 -6.24 -9.90 -2.08
CA ILE A 82 -5.15 -10.56 -2.81
C ILE A 82 -3.84 -9.93 -2.35
N ILE A 83 -2.89 -10.76 -1.91
CA ILE A 83 -1.62 -10.28 -1.38
C ILE A 83 -0.47 -10.99 -2.09
N SER A 84 0.46 -10.20 -2.64
CA SER A 84 1.74 -10.73 -3.10
C SER A 84 2.70 -10.90 -1.91
N GLU A 85 3.43 -12.02 -1.88
CA GLU A 85 4.47 -12.26 -0.87
C GLU A 85 5.74 -11.41 -1.07
N LYS A 86 5.88 -10.77 -2.23
CA LYS A 86 7.02 -9.91 -2.56
C LYS A 86 6.62 -8.44 -2.55
N SER A 87 7.61 -7.57 -2.35
CA SER A 87 7.42 -6.13 -2.58
C SER A 87 7.55 -5.82 -4.06
N SER A 88 6.63 -5.00 -4.56
CA SER A 88 6.66 -4.46 -5.93
C SER A 88 7.85 -3.53 -6.17
N GLY A 89 8.34 -2.85 -5.14
CA GLY A 89 9.42 -1.87 -5.24
C GLY A 89 10.84 -2.46 -5.19
N PHE A 90 11.00 -3.75 -4.91
CA PHE A 90 12.31 -4.37 -4.66
C PHE A 90 12.78 -5.28 -5.82
N THR A 91 12.78 -4.74 -7.04
CA THR A 91 13.30 -5.44 -8.23
C THR A 91 14.83 -5.56 -8.18
N LEU A 92 15.41 -6.40 -9.05
CA LEU A 92 16.87 -6.55 -9.16
C LEU A 92 17.55 -5.22 -9.50
N GLU A 93 16.97 -4.45 -10.42
CA GLU A 93 17.47 -3.15 -10.84
C GLU A 93 17.32 -2.10 -9.74
N ALA A 94 16.20 -2.12 -8.99
CA ALA A 94 16.01 -1.24 -7.85
C ALA A 94 17.04 -1.51 -6.76
N LYS A 95 17.31 -2.80 -6.47
CA LYS A 95 18.35 -3.22 -5.53
C LYS A 95 19.74 -2.77 -5.98
N ALA A 96 20.07 -2.90 -7.27
CA ALA A 96 21.34 -2.44 -7.82
C ALA A 96 21.51 -0.93 -7.67
N ARG A 97 20.52 -0.13 -8.11
CA ARG A 97 20.54 1.34 -7.98
C ARG A 97 20.64 1.80 -6.53
N LEU A 98 19.90 1.17 -5.63
CA LEU A 98 19.97 1.47 -4.19
C LEU A 98 21.37 1.19 -3.64
N SER A 99 21.97 0.05 -4.00
CA SER A 99 23.31 -0.34 -3.54
C SER A 99 24.37 0.65 -4.02
N GLU A 100 24.31 1.05 -5.29
CA GLU A 100 25.20 2.07 -5.85
C GLU A 100 25.03 3.41 -5.12
N LYS A 101 23.78 3.84 -4.88
CA LYS A 101 23.52 5.10 -4.18
C LYS A 101 24.06 5.11 -2.75
N VAL A 102 23.97 3.99 -2.04
CA VAL A 102 24.56 3.84 -0.70
C VAL A 102 26.08 4.01 -0.75
N LEU A 103 26.75 3.36 -1.70
CA LEU A 103 28.20 3.49 -1.87
C LEU A 103 28.63 4.93 -2.20
N GLU A 104 27.87 5.62 -3.05
CA GLU A 104 28.10 7.04 -3.36
C GLU A 104 27.98 7.92 -2.10
N ASN A 105 26.93 7.72 -1.30
CA ASN A 105 26.70 8.50 -0.09
C ASN A 105 27.84 8.30 0.93
N ILE A 106 28.33 7.06 1.09
CA ILE A 106 29.47 6.77 1.98
C ILE A 106 30.74 7.47 1.46
N LYS A 107 31.03 7.40 0.16
CA LYS A 107 32.18 8.07 -0.45
C LYS A 107 32.11 9.59 -0.31
N ALA A 108 30.91 10.17 -0.46
CA ALA A 108 30.69 11.61 -0.29
C ALA A 108 30.98 12.05 1.15
N PHE A 109 30.41 11.35 2.14
CA PHE A 109 30.64 11.64 3.56
C PHE A 109 32.12 11.57 3.95
N LEU A 110 32.84 10.53 3.51
CA LEU A 110 34.28 10.38 3.80
C LEU A 110 35.16 11.45 3.11
N LYS A 111 34.70 12.07 2.02
CA LYS A 111 35.40 13.19 1.39
C LYS A 111 35.16 14.51 2.12
N GLU A 112 33.95 14.74 2.63
CA GLU A 112 33.61 15.95 3.40
C GLU A 112 34.23 15.96 4.80
N ALA A 113 34.54 14.79 5.35
CA ALA A 113 35.16 14.63 6.68
C ALA A 113 36.70 14.82 6.69
N ASN A 114 37.33 15.02 5.52
CA ASN A 114 38.75 15.34 5.36
C ASN A 114 38.93 16.80 4.94
#